data_AF-A0A6J0XUH3-F1
#
_entry.id   AF-A0A6J0XUH3-F1
#
_cell.length_a   1.000
_cell.length_b   1.000
_cell.length_c   1.000
_cell.angle_alpha   90.00
_cell.angle_beta   90.00
_cell.angle_gamma   90.00
#
_symmetry.space_group_name_H-M   'P 1'
#
loop_
_entity.id
_entity.type
_entity.pdbx_description
1 polymer ?
#
loop_
_entity_poly.entity_id
_entity_poly.type
_entity_poly.pdbx_seq_one_letter_code
_entity_poly.pdbx_strand_id
1 'polypeptide(L)'
;MFHHIWAALLYLYGILLNSIYQCPEHNQLTTEGMDGKEFPEPHLGQWYFIAGAAPTKEELATFDPVDNIVFNMAVGSAPMQLQLRATIRTKNGLCVPRKWIYHLSDGSTDLRTEGRPDMKTKLFSSACPGGIMLKETGQGYQRFLLYNACELSSN
;
A
#
# COMPACT_ATOMS: atom_id res chain seq x y z
N MET A 1 -7.08 -38.76 -31.84
CA MET A 1 -5.71 -38.76 -31.28
C MET A 1 -5.03 -37.38 -31.36
N PHE A 2 -5.00 -36.71 -32.52
CA PHE A 2 -4.30 -35.42 -32.70
C PHE A 2 -4.77 -34.31 -31.72
N HIS A 3 -6.07 -34.19 -31.45
CA HIS A 3 -6.60 -33.19 -30.51
C HIS A 3 -6.13 -33.36 -29.06
N HIS A 4 -5.90 -34.60 -28.61
CA HIS A 4 -5.38 -34.84 -27.25
C HIS A 4 -3.91 -34.43 -27.13
N ILE A 5 -3.13 -34.64 -28.19
CA ILE A 5 -1.71 -34.23 -28.24
C ILE A 5 -1.60 -32.71 -28.23
N TRP A 6 -2.44 -32.02 -29.01
CA TRP A 6 -2.50 -30.55 -29.01
C TRP A 6 -2.99 -29.97 -27.68
N ALA A 7 -4.01 -30.58 -27.07
CA ALA A 7 -4.48 -30.17 -25.75
C ALA A 7 -3.37 -30.33 -24.70
N ALA A 8 -2.64 -31.44 -24.71
CA ALA A 8 -1.51 -31.67 -23.80
C ALA A 8 -0.38 -30.66 -24.02
N LEU A 9 -0.05 -30.34 -25.28
CA LEU A 9 0.95 -29.33 -25.63
C LEU A 9 0.56 -27.93 -25.14
N LEU A 10 -0.69 -27.53 -25.35
CA LEU A 10 -1.21 -26.24 -24.88
C LEU A 10 -1.24 -26.15 -23.35
N TYR A 11 -1.58 -27.25 -22.67
CA TYR A 11 -1.54 -27.32 -21.21
C TYR A 11 -0.12 -27.18 -20.66
N LEU A 12 0.83 -27.93 -21.21
CA LEU A 12 2.25 -27.83 -20.83
C LEU A 12 2.80 -26.44 -21.10
N TYR A 13 2.43 -25.83 -22.23
CA TYR A 13 2.83 -24.46 -22.56
C TYR A 13 2.26 -23.44 -21.57
N GLY A 14 0.98 -23.56 -21.18
CA GLY A 14 0.37 -22.70 -20.16
C GLY A 14 1.03 -22.81 -18.79
N ILE A 15 1.39 -24.03 -18.37
CA ILE A 15 2.11 -24.26 -17.11
C ILE A 15 3.51 -23.64 -17.17
N LEU A 16 4.24 -23.85 -18.27
CA LEU A 16 5.57 -23.27 -18.48
C LEU A 16 5.53 -21.75 -18.44
N LEU A 17 4.58 -21.10 -19.13
CA LEU A 17 4.41 -19.65 -19.07
C LEU A 17 4.11 -19.17 -17.66
N ASN A 18 3.18 -19.83 -16.93
CA ASN A 18 2.88 -19.45 -15.54
C ASN A 18 4.09 -19.59 -14.60
N SER A 19 4.99 -20.53 -14.87
CA SER A 19 6.22 -20.68 -14.07
C SER A 19 7.27 -19.59 -14.37
N ILE A 20 7.25 -19.01 -15.58
CA ILE A 20 8.17 -17.94 -16.00
C ILE A 20 7.66 -16.56 -15.57
N TYR A 21 6.34 -16.34 -15.58
CA TYR A 21 5.71 -15.07 -15.21
C TYR A 21 5.26 -15.04 -13.75
N GLN A 22 6.17 -15.34 -12.82
CA GLN A 22 5.90 -15.11 -11.40
C GLN A 22 5.97 -13.62 -11.08
N CYS A 23 5.06 -13.16 -10.22
CA CYS A 23 5.16 -11.80 -9.68
C CYS A 23 6.46 -11.69 -8.87
N PRO A 24 7.15 -10.53 -8.92
CA PRO A 24 8.32 -10.31 -8.08
C PRO A 24 7.94 -10.49 -6.62
N GLU A 25 8.79 -11.16 -5.85
CA GLU A 25 8.57 -11.38 -4.43
C GLU A 25 8.60 -10.03 -3.68
N HIS A 26 7.52 -9.72 -2.98
CA HIS A 26 7.44 -8.54 -2.11
C HIS A 26 7.10 -9.01 -0.70
N ASN A 27 7.98 -8.69 0.25
CA ASN A 27 7.82 -9.13 1.62
C ASN A 27 6.81 -8.22 2.34
N GLN A 28 5.76 -8.83 2.88
CA GLN A 28 4.89 -8.15 3.83
C GLN A 28 5.74 -7.78 5.06
N LEU A 29 5.59 -6.56 5.56
CA LEU A 29 6.28 -6.13 6.77
C LEU A 29 5.75 -6.95 7.95
N THR A 30 6.66 -7.61 8.65
CA THR A 30 6.40 -8.36 9.89
C THR A 30 6.63 -7.45 11.10
N THR A 31 6.06 -7.83 12.26
CA THR A 31 6.28 -7.10 13.52
C THR A 31 7.73 -7.18 13.98
N GLU A 32 8.42 -8.26 13.62
CA GLU A 32 9.87 -8.36 13.70
C GLU A 32 10.47 -7.54 12.56
N GLY A 33 10.89 -6.31 12.87
CA GLY A 33 11.64 -5.49 11.92
C GLY A 33 12.96 -6.17 11.56
N MET A 34 13.34 -6.13 10.28
CA MET A 34 14.64 -6.68 9.79
C MET A 34 15.88 -6.06 10.47
N ASP A 35 15.72 -5.02 11.29
CA ASP A 35 16.81 -4.24 11.93
C ASP A 35 16.68 -4.16 13.48
N GLY A 36 15.89 -5.06 14.10
CA GLY A 36 15.76 -5.12 15.57
C GLY A 36 15.01 -3.94 16.22
N LYS A 37 14.46 -3.01 15.42
CA LYS A 37 13.53 -1.97 15.88
C LYS A 37 12.10 -2.42 15.64
N GLU A 38 11.31 -2.44 16.71
CA GLU A 38 9.92 -2.86 16.66
C GLU A 38 9.06 -1.84 15.90
N PHE A 39 8.10 -2.34 15.13
CA PHE A 39 7.03 -1.52 14.57
C PHE A 39 6.33 -0.78 15.73
N PRO A 40 6.08 0.55 15.68
CA PRO A 40 5.99 1.41 14.49
C PRO A 40 7.14 2.41 14.27
N GLU A 41 8.17 2.43 15.11
CA GLU A 41 9.19 3.51 15.15
C GLU A 41 9.82 3.88 13.79
N PRO A 42 10.28 2.93 12.95
CA PRO A 42 10.93 3.27 11.67
C PRO A 42 9.96 3.86 10.63
N HIS A 43 8.65 3.82 10.88
CA HIS A 43 7.63 4.30 9.93
C HIS A 43 6.98 5.63 10.35
N LEU A 44 7.45 6.25 11.42
CA LEU A 44 7.01 7.57 11.85
C LEU A 44 7.60 8.68 10.96
N GLY A 45 6.93 9.84 10.94
CA GLY A 45 7.35 11.01 10.19
C GLY A 45 6.60 11.21 8.87
N GLN A 46 7.25 11.91 7.94
CA GLN A 46 6.61 12.41 6.73
C GLN A 46 6.70 11.41 5.56
N TRP A 47 5.60 11.31 4.82
CA TRP A 47 5.46 10.42 3.67
C TRP A 47 4.74 11.12 2.52
N TYR A 48 5.17 10.88 1.30
CA TYR A 48 4.58 11.43 0.08
C TYR A 48 3.86 10.34 -0.69
N PHE A 49 2.64 10.61 -1.14
CA PHE A 49 1.94 9.71 -2.05
C PHE A 49 2.55 9.79 -3.45
N ILE A 50 2.97 8.64 -4.00
CA ILE A 50 3.66 8.56 -5.29
C ILE A 50 2.74 8.00 -6.37
N ALA A 51 2.11 6.87 -6.10
CA ALA A 51 1.32 6.17 -7.11
C ALA A 51 0.27 5.24 -6.48
N GLY A 52 -0.78 4.94 -7.25
CA GLY A 52 -1.79 3.94 -6.91
C GLY A 52 -2.01 2.99 -8.08
N ALA A 53 -2.27 1.73 -7.76
CA ALA A 53 -2.64 0.68 -8.71
C ALA A 53 -3.86 -0.08 -8.17
N ALA A 54 -4.85 -0.33 -9.02
CA ALA A 54 -6.05 -1.07 -8.65
C ALA A 54 -6.56 -1.88 -9.87
N PRO A 55 -7.42 -2.89 -9.65
CA PRO A 55 -8.05 -3.65 -10.72
C PRO A 55 -8.86 -2.78 -11.69
N THR A 56 -9.51 -1.74 -11.18
CA THR A 56 -10.34 -0.83 -11.96
C THR A 56 -9.97 0.63 -11.70
N LYS A 57 -10.29 1.53 -12.64
CA LYS A 57 -9.97 2.96 -12.51
C LYS A 57 -10.81 3.61 -11.42
N GLU A 58 -12.04 3.14 -11.24
CA GLU A 58 -13.03 3.63 -10.30
C GLU A 58 -12.51 3.55 -8.85
N GLU A 59 -11.73 2.52 -8.53
CA GLU A 59 -11.10 2.32 -7.22
C GLU A 59 -9.99 3.35 -6.91
N LEU A 60 -9.48 4.02 -7.95
CA LEU A 60 -8.50 5.10 -7.87
C LEU A 60 -9.10 6.48 -8.12
N ALA A 61 -10.38 6.59 -8.49
CA ALA A 61 -11.02 7.86 -8.83
C ALA A 61 -10.99 8.91 -7.70
N THR A 62 -10.80 8.47 -6.44
CA THR A 62 -10.57 9.39 -5.31
C THR A 62 -9.33 10.28 -5.50
N PHE A 63 -8.35 9.82 -6.27
CA PHE A 63 -7.09 10.53 -6.54
C PHE A 63 -7.13 11.36 -7.83
N ASP A 64 -8.18 11.26 -8.67
CA ASP A 64 -8.29 12.02 -9.92
C ASP A 64 -8.18 13.55 -9.75
N PRO A 65 -8.77 14.20 -8.73
CA PRO A 65 -8.64 15.65 -8.54
C PRO A 65 -7.38 16.03 -7.74
N VAL A 66 -6.55 15.07 -7.34
CA VAL A 66 -5.37 15.28 -6.50
C VAL A 66 -4.15 15.59 -7.35
N ASP A 67 -3.37 16.56 -6.89
CA ASP A 67 -2.06 16.89 -7.45
C ASP A 67 -0.95 16.19 -6.65
N ASN A 68 -0.92 16.37 -5.33
CA ASN A 68 -0.04 15.63 -4.43
C ASN A 68 -0.66 15.48 -3.03
N ILE A 69 -0.14 14.54 -2.24
CA ILE A 69 -0.53 14.36 -0.85
C ILE A 69 0.70 14.17 0.00
N VAL A 70 0.79 14.99 1.05
CA VAL A 70 1.79 14.83 2.11
C VAL A 70 1.10 14.27 3.34
N PHE A 71 1.66 13.21 3.89
CA PHE A 71 1.24 12.53 5.10
C PHE A 71 2.26 12.73 6.21
N ASN A 72 1.80 12.75 7.45
CA ASN A 72 2.64 12.67 8.63
C ASN A 72 2.08 11.62 9.60
N MET A 73 2.88 10.60 9.87
CA MET A 73 2.57 9.53 10.82
C MET A 73 3.20 9.85 12.17
N ALA A 74 2.38 9.85 13.23
CA ALA A 74 2.82 10.09 14.60
C ALA A 74 2.22 9.07 15.56
N VAL A 75 2.84 8.92 16.73
CA VAL A 75 2.26 8.14 17.83
C VAL A 75 0.95 8.79 18.28
N GLY A 76 -0.08 7.97 18.49
CA GLY A 76 -1.39 8.41 18.96
C GLY A 76 -1.39 8.79 20.44
N SER A 77 -2.53 9.27 20.92
CA SER A 77 -2.70 9.68 22.32
C SER A 77 -2.93 8.52 23.30
N ALA A 78 -3.13 7.30 22.79
CA ALA A 78 -3.32 6.10 23.59
C ALA A 78 -2.39 4.97 23.12
N PRO A 79 -2.15 3.94 23.97
CA PRO A 79 -1.36 2.77 23.58
C PRO A 79 -1.93 2.10 22.32
N MET A 80 -1.05 1.57 21.47
CA MET A 80 -1.43 0.88 20.23
C MET A 80 -2.24 1.75 19.24
N GLN A 81 -2.08 3.08 19.29
CA GLN A 81 -2.67 3.98 18.32
C GLN A 81 -1.60 4.74 17.54
N LEU A 82 -1.85 4.91 16.25
CA LEU A 82 -1.11 5.82 15.39
C LEU A 82 -2.05 6.90 14.86
N GLN A 83 -1.53 8.12 14.75
CA GLN A 83 -2.25 9.24 14.15
C GLN A 83 -1.65 9.56 12.79
N LEU A 84 -2.47 9.44 11.75
CA LEU A 84 -2.11 9.86 10.39
C LEU A 84 -2.76 11.21 10.09
N ARG A 85 -1.93 12.21 9.78
CA ARG A 85 -2.38 13.50 9.26
C ARG A 85 -2.02 13.58 7.79
N ALA A 86 -2.85 14.20 6.98
CA ALA A 86 -2.51 14.49 5.60
C ALA A 86 -2.95 15.89 5.17
N THR A 87 -2.21 16.44 4.23
CA THR A 87 -2.59 17.63 3.48
C THR A 87 -2.63 17.26 2.01
N ILE A 88 -3.82 17.30 1.43
CA ILE A 88 -4.06 16.96 0.03
C ILE A 88 -4.03 18.26 -0.77
N ARG A 89 -3.07 18.43 -1.68
CA ARG A 89 -3.12 19.49 -2.69
C ARG A 89 -3.94 18.98 -3.86
N THR A 90 -5.00 19.71 -4.19
CA THR A 90 -5.84 19.41 -5.35
C THR A 90 -5.30 20.12 -6.59
N LYS A 91 -5.69 19.65 -7.78
CA LYS A 91 -5.23 20.21 -9.07
C LYS A 91 -5.61 21.68 -9.28
N ASN A 92 -6.61 22.18 -8.57
CA ASN A 92 -6.99 23.60 -8.59
C ASN A 92 -6.19 24.46 -7.59
N GLY A 93 -5.22 23.87 -6.88
CA GLY A 93 -4.34 24.54 -5.93
C GLY A 93 -4.86 24.61 -4.49
N LEU A 94 -6.07 24.12 -4.20
CA LEU A 94 -6.60 24.11 -2.83
C LEU A 94 -5.97 23.00 -1.99
N CYS A 95 -5.68 23.32 -0.73
CA CYS A 95 -5.16 22.37 0.26
C CYS A 95 -6.30 21.89 1.17
N VAL A 96 -6.51 20.57 1.24
CA VAL A 96 -7.54 19.94 2.07
C VAL A 96 -6.88 19.09 3.16
N PRO A 97 -6.98 19.49 4.45
CA PRO A 97 -6.43 18.71 5.55
C PRO A 97 -7.31 17.50 5.89
N ARG A 98 -6.69 16.39 6.27
CA ARG A 98 -7.34 15.15 6.71
C ARG A 98 -6.61 14.56 7.91
N LYS A 99 -7.36 13.83 8.74
CA LYS A 99 -6.84 13.13 9.92
C LYS A 99 -7.53 11.78 10.05
N TRP A 100 -6.75 10.75 10.36
CA TRP A 100 -7.21 9.42 10.70
C TRP A 100 -6.46 8.90 11.92
N ILE A 101 -7.07 7.95 12.61
CA ILE A 101 -6.48 7.20 13.69
C ILE A 101 -6.43 5.74 13.25
N TYR A 102 -5.26 5.13 13.38
CA TYR A 102 -5.06 3.70 13.17
C TYR A 102 -4.90 3.00 14.50
N HIS A 103 -5.55 1.84 14.63
CA HIS A 103 -5.36 0.93 15.74
C HIS A 103 -4.43 -0.19 15.32
N LEU A 104 -3.42 -0.44 16.16
CA LEU A 104 -2.49 -1.54 16.05
C LEU A 104 -3.07 -2.77 16.77
N SER A 105 -2.77 -3.96 16.25
CA SER A 105 -3.10 -5.22 16.92
C SER A 105 -1.81 -5.87 17.38
N ASP A 106 -1.85 -6.50 18.55
CA ASP A 106 -0.67 -7.17 19.11
C ASP A 106 -0.15 -8.25 18.15
N GLY A 107 1.16 -8.27 17.90
CA GLY A 107 1.79 -9.20 16.95
C GLY A 107 1.38 -9.04 15.47
N SER A 108 0.73 -7.94 15.07
CA SER A 108 0.37 -7.68 13.67
C SER A 108 0.75 -6.27 13.21
N THR A 109 1.20 -6.16 11.95
CA THR A 109 1.44 -4.88 11.25
C THR A 109 0.19 -4.38 10.51
N ASP A 110 -0.92 -5.12 10.57
CA ASP A 110 -2.16 -4.73 9.91
C ASP A 110 -2.75 -3.48 10.60
N LEU A 111 -2.97 -2.43 9.82
CA LEU A 111 -3.55 -1.18 10.30
C LEU A 111 -5.07 -1.20 10.13
N ARG A 112 -5.80 -0.90 11.22
CA ARG A 112 -7.27 -0.72 11.20
C ARG A 112 -7.62 0.74 11.37
N THR A 113 -8.40 1.29 10.43
CA THR A 113 -8.76 2.72 10.45
C THR A 113 -10.02 2.94 11.29
N GLU A 114 -9.98 3.91 12.19
CA GLU A 114 -11.16 4.32 12.95
C GLU A 114 -12.30 4.77 12.02
N GLY A 115 -13.52 4.31 12.30
CA GLY A 115 -14.71 4.62 11.49
C GLY A 115 -14.82 3.85 10.17
N ARG A 116 -13.88 2.95 9.86
CA ARG A 116 -13.91 2.09 8.65
C ARG A 116 -13.58 0.63 9.01
N PRO A 117 -14.49 -0.10 9.67
CA PRO A 117 -14.21 -1.46 10.17
C PRO A 117 -13.93 -2.47 9.05
N ASP A 118 -14.52 -2.28 7.88
CA ASP A 118 -14.33 -3.16 6.72
C ASP A 118 -12.99 -2.92 6.00
N MET A 119 -12.32 -1.80 6.30
CA MET A 119 -11.06 -1.43 5.66
C MET A 119 -9.88 -2.02 6.43
N LYS A 120 -9.06 -2.81 5.72
CA LYS A 120 -7.79 -3.34 6.22
C LYS A 120 -6.65 -2.86 5.34
N THR A 121 -5.57 -2.44 6.00
CA THR A 121 -4.36 -1.97 5.33
C THR A 121 -3.19 -2.84 5.74
N LYS A 122 -2.56 -3.47 4.75
CA LYS A 122 -1.32 -4.25 4.94
C LYS A 122 -0.13 -3.47 4.43
N LEU A 123 0.99 -3.59 5.12
CA LEU A 123 2.23 -2.89 4.80
C LEU A 123 3.24 -3.85 4.15
N PHE A 124 3.90 -3.41 3.09
CA PHE A 124 4.90 -4.14 2.34
C PHE A 124 6.16 -3.29 2.19
N SER A 125 7.31 -3.94 2.21
CA SER A 125 8.56 -3.28 1.82
C SER A 125 8.49 -2.89 0.34
N SER A 126 9.06 -1.73 0.01
CA SER A 126 9.21 -1.29 -1.38
C SER A 126 10.62 -1.60 -1.87
N ALA A 127 10.75 -1.84 -3.18
CA ALA A 127 12.06 -1.90 -3.83
C ALA A 127 12.77 -0.54 -3.86
N CYS A 128 12.02 0.57 -3.73
CA CYS A 128 12.59 1.91 -3.68
C CYS A 128 13.18 2.20 -2.29
N PRO A 129 14.43 2.70 -2.19
CA PRO A 129 14.98 3.19 -0.92
C PRO A 129 14.06 4.24 -0.29
N GLY A 130 13.71 4.04 0.98
CA GLY A 130 12.78 4.93 1.70
C GLY A 130 11.31 4.81 1.25
N GLY A 131 10.97 3.82 0.41
CA GLY A 131 9.62 3.56 -0.03
C GLY A 131 8.86 2.56 0.85
N ILE A 132 7.54 2.70 0.91
CA ILE A 132 6.64 1.73 1.52
C ILE A 132 5.41 1.54 0.63
N MET A 133 4.93 0.30 0.54
CA MET A 133 3.73 -0.03 -0.23
C MET A 133 2.62 -0.50 0.70
N LEU A 134 1.41 0.03 0.49
CA LEU A 134 0.21 -0.35 1.22
C LEU A 134 -0.69 -1.16 0.30
N LYS A 135 -1.25 -2.25 0.80
CA LYS A 135 -2.40 -2.91 0.19
C LYS A 135 -3.63 -2.57 1.02
N GLU A 136 -4.51 -1.76 0.46
CA GLU A 136 -5.81 -1.45 1.05
C GLU A 136 -6.86 -2.41 0.48
N THR A 137 -7.65 -2.97 1.38
CA THR A 137 -8.80 -3.82 1.06
C THR A 137 -10.01 -3.32 1.83
N GLY A 138 -11.15 -3.19 1.16
CA GLY A 138 -12.41 -2.81 1.78
C GLY A 138 -13.60 -3.45 1.06
N GLN A 139 -14.81 -3.00 1.37
CA GLN A 139 -16.02 -3.53 0.74
C GLN A 139 -16.05 -3.15 -0.75
N GLY A 140 -15.77 -4.12 -1.61
CA GLY A 140 -15.85 -3.95 -3.07
C GLY A 140 -14.67 -3.22 -3.72
N TYR A 141 -13.55 -3.04 -3.02
CA TYR A 141 -12.33 -2.48 -3.61
C TYR A 141 -11.05 -3.09 -3.04
N GLN A 142 -10.01 -3.13 -3.86
CA GLN A 142 -8.65 -3.50 -3.48
C GLN A 142 -7.66 -2.66 -4.28
N ARG A 143 -6.74 -1.98 -3.60
CA ARG A 143 -5.72 -1.17 -4.27
C ARG A 143 -4.37 -1.24 -3.57
N PHE A 144 -3.33 -1.04 -4.36
CA PHE A 144 -1.96 -0.85 -3.91
C PHE A 144 -1.62 0.63 -3.97
N LEU A 145 -1.02 1.16 -2.92
CA LEU A 145 -0.61 2.55 -2.80
C LEU A 145 0.88 2.62 -2.45
N LEU A 146 1.64 3.41 -3.19
CA LEU A 146 3.07 3.59 -3.00
C LEU A 146 3.35 4.94 -2.36
N TYR A 147 4.18 4.93 -1.32
CA TYR A 147 4.65 6.12 -0.62
C TYR A 147 6.17 6.14 -0.53
N ASN A 148 6.74 7.33 -0.39
CA ASN A 148 8.17 7.52 -0.18
C ASN A 148 8.43 8.59 0.89
N ALA A 149 9.49 8.41 1.68
CA ALA A 149 9.96 9.39 2.66
C ALA A 149 10.64 10.62 2.00
N CYS A 150 11.19 10.45 0.79
CA CYS A 150 11.79 11.55 0.02
C CYS A 150 10.83 12.06 -1.06
N GLU A 151 10.72 13.38 -1.18
CA GLU A 151 10.08 14.02 -2.32
C GLU A 151 10.94 13.77 -3.56
N LEU A 152 10.36 13.18 -4.61
CA LEU A 152 11.05 13.03 -5.88
C LEU A 152 11.27 14.43 -6.45
N SER A 153 12.52 14.91 -6.43
CA SER A 153 12.91 16.15 -7.08
C SER A 153 12.53 16.07 -8.55
N SER A 154 11.52 16.83 -8.97
CA SER A 154 11.24 17.04 -10.39
C SER A 154 12.37 17.89 -10.96
N ASN A 155 13.28 17.26 -11.71
CA ASN A 155 14.18 17.98 -12.62
C ASN A 155 13.39 18.58 -13.79
#